data_AF-A0A1H1S6M8-F1
#
_entry.id   AF-A0A1H1S6M8-F1
#
_cell.length_a   1.000
_cell.length_b   1.000
_cell.length_c   1.000
_cell.angle_alpha   90.00
_cell.angle_beta   90.00
_cell.angle_gamma   90.00
#
_symmetry.space_group_name_H-M   'P 1'
#
loop_
_entity.id
_entity.type
_entity.pdbx_description
1 polymer ?
#
loop_
_entity_poly.entity_id
_entity_poly.type
_entity_poly.pdbx_seq_one_letter_code
_entity_poly.pdbx_strand_id
1 'polypeptide(L)'
;MLKFSIILFLFLLSDCSQTKIEKSDSIKLIDEKNYVLDPNFKVGDARRYGIYPDSTSVNNRKHPNTGKYKIQTLIDFAEESQTTINFPKGNYGVNLLIDSRENINFHFNKSGFSLIHITNAKGKESKNINLRGALIVYNRFGTYNSSNIILDTLILKSNPDKSLENLRNKGCHIYKGTKNLKIEYLEVNDLGSGSKDYRTNHAALAIDGQGDNPVGINIKDVLIRSSDRHGVYITGSDHVIDNIVVEKYAQGDTEDMVGMQDATMDDALVLSGLWVNRCNNCNFKNVKISTKYSENGFPLKLDEGKVGMPTIIENLELDIKYQDSLIVDDVLTNVIVKKLKYKE
;
A
#
# COMPACT_ATOMS: atom_id res chain seq x y z
N MET A 1 14.23 -45.31 -74.00
CA MET A 1 13.63 -43.97 -74.18
C MET A 1 12.63 -43.75 -73.08
N LEU A 2 12.93 -42.75 -72.23
CA LEU A 2 12.08 -42.19 -71.17
C LEU A 2 10.68 -41.86 -71.68
N LYS A 3 9.64 -42.17 -70.89
CA LYS A 3 8.56 -41.22 -70.59
C LYS A 3 8.13 -41.39 -69.13
N PHE A 4 8.33 -40.29 -68.41
CA PHE A 4 8.01 -40.05 -67.01
C PHE A 4 6.51 -40.13 -66.73
N SER A 5 6.14 -40.66 -65.56
CA SER A 5 4.93 -40.27 -64.84
C SER A 5 5.33 -39.95 -63.40
N ILE A 6 5.23 -38.67 -63.07
CA ILE A 6 5.50 -38.09 -61.76
C ILE A 6 4.24 -38.29 -60.92
N ILE A 7 4.33 -39.08 -59.85
CA ILE A 7 3.35 -39.08 -58.75
C ILE A 7 3.99 -38.28 -57.61
N LEU A 8 3.43 -37.10 -57.37
CA LEU A 8 3.79 -36.20 -56.29
C LEU A 8 3.17 -36.73 -54.99
N PHE A 9 3.96 -37.40 -54.16
CA PHE A 9 3.58 -37.79 -52.80
C PHE A 9 4.00 -36.68 -51.83
N LEU A 10 3.05 -35.86 -51.40
CA LEU A 10 3.23 -34.86 -50.35
C LEU A 10 3.28 -35.60 -49.00
N PHE A 11 4.49 -35.81 -48.48
CA PHE A 11 4.72 -36.18 -47.09
C PHE A 11 4.49 -34.95 -46.20
N LEU A 12 3.37 -34.95 -45.47
CA LEU A 12 3.21 -34.11 -44.29
C LEU A 12 3.97 -34.77 -43.13
N LEU A 13 5.20 -34.30 -42.93
CA LEU A 13 5.94 -34.51 -41.68
C LEU A 13 5.30 -33.60 -40.61
N SER A 14 4.46 -34.19 -39.76
CA SER A 14 4.05 -33.56 -38.51
C SER A 14 5.22 -33.69 -37.54
N ASP A 15 5.99 -32.62 -37.44
CA ASP A 15 7.07 -32.46 -36.48
C ASP A 15 6.50 -32.51 -35.06
N CYS A 16 6.82 -33.58 -34.33
CA CYS A 16 6.49 -33.73 -32.93
C CYS A 16 7.42 -32.81 -32.15
N SER A 17 7.02 -31.54 -32.02
CA SER A 17 7.71 -30.62 -31.13
C SER A 17 7.54 -31.14 -29.70
N GLN A 18 8.58 -31.78 -29.20
CA GLN A 18 8.74 -32.03 -27.78
C GLN A 18 8.70 -30.66 -27.09
N THR A 19 7.55 -30.34 -26.51
CA THR A 19 7.43 -29.30 -25.50
C THR A 19 8.43 -29.66 -24.40
N LYS A 20 9.57 -28.95 -24.38
CA LYS A 20 10.44 -28.90 -23.22
C LYS A 20 9.55 -28.43 -22.07
N ILE A 21 9.19 -29.38 -21.22
CA ILE A 21 8.65 -29.09 -19.90
C ILE A 21 9.74 -28.26 -19.23
N GLU A 22 9.49 -26.96 -19.10
CA GLU A 22 10.30 -26.08 -18.27
C GLU A 22 10.39 -26.76 -16.90
N LYS A 23 11.62 -27.09 -16.50
CA LYS A 23 11.89 -27.58 -15.15
C LYS A 23 11.33 -26.53 -14.20
N SER A 24 10.25 -26.89 -13.51
CA SER A 24 9.83 -26.24 -12.27
C SER A 24 11.10 -26.02 -11.44
N ASP A 25 11.38 -24.76 -11.12
CA ASP A 25 12.45 -24.41 -10.20
C ASP A 25 12.32 -25.30 -8.97
N SER A 26 13.37 -26.06 -8.69
CA SER A 26 13.45 -26.90 -7.52
C SER A 26 13.28 -25.99 -6.31
N ILE A 27 12.12 -26.07 -5.63
CA ILE A 27 11.94 -25.48 -4.30
C ILE A 27 13.13 -25.97 -3.47
N LYS A 28 13.99 -25.04 -3.03
CA LYS A 28 15.00 -25.35 -2.03
C LYS A 28 14.24 -25.87 -0.82
N LEU A 29 14.27 -27.19 -0.62
CA LEU A 29 13.79 -27.83 0.60
C LEU A 29 14.71 -27.37 1.73
N ILE A 30 14.38 -26.24 2.34
CA ILE A 30 15.00 -25.81 3.58
C ILE A 30 14.48 -26.73 4.68
N ASP A 31 15.41 -27.31 5.44
CA ASP A 31 15.07 -28.02 6.65
C ASP A 31 14.49 -27.04 7.67
N GLU A 32 13.16 -27.12 7.88
CA GLU A 32 12.46 -26.23 8.79
C GLU A 32 12.68 -26.60 10.28
N LYS A 33 13.46 -27.64 10.60
CA LYS A 33 13.65 -28.14 11.96
C LYS A 33 14.08 -27.08 12.97
N ASN A 34 14.84 -26.07 12.52
CA ASN A 34 15.28 -24.96 13.38
C ASN A 34 14.20 -23.89 13.62
N TYR A 35 13.12 -23.89 12.85
CA TYR A 35 12.05 -22.89 12.84
C TYR A 35 10.74 -23.39 13.48
N VAL A 36 10.51 -24.70 13.50
CA VAL A 36 9.24 -25.29 13.98
C VAL A 36 9.16 -25.29 15.51
N LEU A 37 8.05 -24.78 16.04
CA LEU A 37 7.70 -24.84 17.47
C LEU A 37 6.44 -25.67 17.74
N ASP A 38 5.52 -25.76 16.78
CA ASP A 38 4.35 -26.63 16.89
C ASP A 38 4.17 -27.44 15.59
N PRO A 39 4.59 -28.72 15.57
CA PRO A 39 4.57 -29.52 14.37
C PRO A 39 3.15 -29.92 13.91
N ASN A 40 2.12 -29.69 14.73
CA ASN A 40 0.74 -30.06 14.41
C ASN A 40 0.10 -29.15 13.35
N PHE A 41 0.64 -27.95 13.16
CA PHE A 41 0.22 -27.05 12.09
C PHE A 41 0.99 -27.33 10.81
N LYS A 42 0.31 -27.24 9.65
CA LYS A 42 0.95 -27.45 8.34
C LYS A 42 2.07 -26.44 8.07
N VAL A 43 3.01 -26.81 7.21
CA VAL A 43 4.06 -25.91 6.70
C VAL A 43 3.41 -24.65 6.12
N GLY A 44 3.99 -23.50 6.44
CA GLY A 44 3.45 -22.20 6.04
C GLY A 44 2.26 -21.71 6.86
N ASP A 45 1.83 -22.37 7.95
CA ASP A 45 0.93 -21.76 8.94
C ASP A 45 1.76 -21.01 9.98
N ALA A 46 1.46 -19.73 10.23
CA ALA A 46 2.21 -18.90 11.18
C ALA A 46 2.33 -19.53 12.59
N ARG A 47 1.33 -20.30 13.00
CA ARG A 47 1.30 -20.98 14.32
C ARG A 47 2.34 -22.07 14.44
N ARG A 48 2.69 -22.75 13.34
CA ARG A 48 3.77 -23.75 13.28
C ARG A 48 5.10 -23.19 13.80
N TYR A 49 5.33 -21.90 13.55
CA TYR A 49 6.52 -21.15 13.89
C TYR A 49 6.34 -20.30 15.17
N GLY A 50 5.27 -20.55 15.92
CA GLY A 50 5.00 -19.96 17.22
C GLY A 50 4.37 -18.57 17.22
N ILE A 51 3.80 -18.14 16.08
CA ILE A 51 3.06 -16.88 15.95
C ILE A 51 1.55 -17.17 15.94
N TYR A 52 0.87 -16.80 17.02
CA TYR A 52 -0.53 -17.16 17.26
C TYR A 52 -1.44 -15.92 17.26
N PRO A 53 -2.67 -16.03 16.73
CA PRO A 53 -3.67 -14.99 16.93
C PRO A 53 -3.98 -14.82 18.43
N ASP A 54 -4.30 -13.59 18.80
CA ASP A 54 -4.76 -13.14 20.12
C ASP A 54 -3.80 -13.50 21.27
N SER A 55 -2.50 -13.61 20.95
CA SER A 55 -1.45 -14.09 21.85
C SER A 55 -0.23 -13.16 21.89
N THR A 56 -0.47 -11.86 22.07
CA THR A 56 0.57 -10.79 22.06
C THR A 56 1.80 -11.13 22.90
N SER A 57 1.60 -11.59 24.14
CA SER A 57 2.69 -11.91 25.08
C SER A 57 3.53 -13.12 24.65
N VAL A 58 3.00 -14.00 23.79
CA VAL A 58 3.68 -15.17 23.26
C VAL A 58 4.45 -14.81 21.98
N ASN A 59 3.86 -13.95 21.14
CA ASN A 59 4.44 -13.53 19.86
C ASN A 59 5.68 -12.64 20.04
N ASN A 60 5.69 -11.79 21.07
CA ASN A 60 6.81 -10.90 21.41
C ASN A 60 7.97 -11.59 22.16
N ARG A 61 8.02 -12.93 22.19
CA ARG A 61 9.12 -13.68 22.82
C ARG A 61 10.21 -14.03 21.81
N LYS A 62 11.39 -14.36 22.34
CA LYS A 62 12.45 -14.98 21.55
C LYS A 62 12.06 -16.39 21.15
N HIS A 63 12.45 -16.76 19.93
CA HIS A 63 12.37 -18.12 19.42
C HIS A 63 13.46 -18.96 20.12
N PRO A 64 13.12 -20.12 20.70
CA PRO A 64 14.07 -20.90 21.52
C PRO A 64 15.28 -21.40 20.74
N ASN A 65 15.13 -21.70 19.44
CA ASN A 65 16.22 -22.27 18.64
C ASN A 65 17.12 -21.22 17.98
N THR A 66 16.60 -20.03 17.65
CA THR A 66 17.35 -19.01 16.87
C THR A 66 17.79 -17.83 17.73
N GLY A 67 17.22 -17.66 18.93
CA GLY A 67 17.47 -16.53 19.82
C GLY A 67 16.92 -15.17 19.35
N LYS A 68 16.41 -15.08 18.11
CA LYS A 68 15.73 -13.89 17.56
C LYS A 68 14.27 -13.82 18.03
N TYR A 69 13.62 -12.67 17.95
CA TYR A 69 12.17 -12.58 18.15
C TYR A 69 11.42 -13.48 17.17
N LYS A 70 10.35 -14.15 17.61
CA LYS A 70 9.63 -15.13 16.79
C LYS A 70 9.16 -14.56 15.45
N ILE A 71 8.67 -13.32 15.42
CA ILE A 71 8.22 -12.69 14.16
C ILE A 71 9.38 -12.49 13.19
N GLN A 72 10.57 -12.12 13.69
CA GLN A 72 11.78 -12.02 12.87
C GLN A 72 12.20 -13.39 12.33
N THR A 73 12.19 -14.43 13.18
CA THR A 73 12.47 -15.81 12.77
C THR A 73 11.49 -16.31 11.69
N LEU A 74 10.20 -15.95 11.80
CA LEU A 74 9.20 -16.29 10.79
C LEU A 74 9.47 -15.61 9.45
N ILE A 75 9.86 -14.33 9.46
CA ILE A 75 10.21 -13.60 8.22
C ILE A 75 11.50 -14.19 7.62
N ASP A 76 12.50 -14.56 8.44
CA ASP A 76 13.72 -15.26 7.99
C ASP A 76 13.38 -16.56 7.28
N PHE A 77 12.53 -17.39 7.88
CA PHE A 77 12.06 -18.61 7.24
C PHE A 77 11.30 -18.34 5.93
N ALA A 78 10.41 -17.35 5.93
CA ALA A 78 9.61 -17.01 4.74
C ALA A 78 10.48 -16.58 3.56
N GLU A 79 11.49 -15.75 3.83
CA GLU A 79 12.46 -15.29 2.82
C GLU A 79 13.35 -16.43 2.34
N GLU A 80 13.96 -17.19 3.25
CA GLU A 80 14.92 -18.24 2.85
C GLU A 80 14.21 -19.35 2.07
N SER A 81 13.04 -19.80 2.56
CA SER A 81 12.33 -20.96 2.01
C SER A 81 11.41 -20.60 0.85
N GLN A 82 11.13 -19.31 0.64
CA GLN A 82 10.12 -18.82 -0.31
C GLN A 82 8.70 -19.37 -0.03
N THR A 83 8.47 -19.89 1.19
CA THR A 83 7.18 -20.44 1.60
C THR A 83 6.18 -19.31 1.84
N THR A 84 4.96 -19.48 1.32
CA THR A 84 3.86 -18.56 1.68
C THR A 84 3.44 -18.78 3.13
N ILE A 85 3.58 -17.74 3.97
CA ILE A 85 3.10 -17.79 5.35
C ILE A 85 1.66 -17.31 5.43
N ASN A 86 0.81 -18.19 5.95
CA ASN A 86 -0.60 -17.98 6.17
C ASN A 86 -0.81 -17.53 7.62
N PHE A 87 -1.43 -16.37 7.77
CA PHE A 87 -1.91 -15.86 9.04
C PHE A 87 -3.42 -16.13 9.13
N PRO A 88 -3.87 -17.03 10.02
CA PRO A 88 -5.26 -17.15 10.39
C PRO A 88 -5.88 -15.82 10.88
N LYS A 89 -7.20 -15.82 10.98
CA LYS A 89 -7.96 -14.71 11.56
C LYS A 89 -7.58 -14.48 13.02
N GLY A 90 -7.43 -13.22 13.40
CA GLY A 90 -7.19 -12.79 14.78
C GLY A 90 -6.24 -11.60 14.86
N ASN A 91 -5.99 -11.10 16.07
CA ASN A 91 -5.03 -10.01 16.29
C ASN A 91 -3.69 -10.56 16.79
N TYR A 92 -2.60 -10.29 16.08
CA TYR A 92 -1.29 -10.82 16.47
C TYR A 92 -0.57 -9.95 17.50
N GLY A 93 -0.97 -8.69 17.67
CA GLY A 93 -0.38 -7.80 18.69
C GLY A 93 1.12 -7.58 18.51
N VAL A 94 1.60 -7.60 17.27
CA VAL A 94 3.01 -7.34 16.93
C VAL A 94 3.09 -6.37 15.76
N ASN A 95 4.26 -5.76 15.61
CA ASN A 95 4.62 -5.06 14.37
C ASN A 95 5.17 -6.08 13.37
N LEU A 96 4.85 -5.91 12.09
CA LEU A 96 5.44 -6.66 10.98
C LEU A 96 6.41 -5.74 10.24
N LEU A 97 7.70 -5.88 10.54
CA LEU A 97 8.77 -5.06 9.96
C LEU A 97 9.50 -5.88 8.88
N ILE A 98 9.25 -5.53 7.62
CA ILE A 98 9.88 -6.13 6.44
C ILE A 98 10.98 -5.17 5.98
N ASP A 99 12.05 -5.10 6.78
CA ASP A 99 13.16 -4.17 6.57
C ASP A 99 14.32 -4.84 5.83
N SER A 100 14.64 -4.32 4.64
CA SER A 100 15.63 -4.82 3.70
C SER A 100 15.48 -6.30 3.38
N ARG A 101 14.25 -6.72 3.05
CA ARG A 101 13.89 -8.12 2.75
C ARG A 101 13.40 -8.26 1.32
N GLU A 102 13.57 -9.43 0.77
CA GLU A 102 13.10 -9.73 -0.58
C GLU A 102 12.28 -11.01 -0.68
N ASN A 103 11.42 -11.07 -1.69
CA ASN A 103 10.69 -12.28 -2.08
C ASN A 103 9.89 -12.89 -0.92
N ILE A 104 9.13 -12.05 -0.22
CA ILE A 104 8.26 -12.45 0.90
C ILE A 104 6.84 -12.67 0.39
N ASN A 105 6.24 -13.79 0.77
CA ASN A 105 4.86 -14.12 0.42
C ASN A 105 4.06 -14.38 1.69
N PHE A 106 3.12 -13.49 2.00
CA PHE A 106 2.20 -13.62 3.13
C PHE A 106 0.75 -13.65 2.64
N HIS A 107 -0.07 -14.44 3.33
CA HIS A 107 -1.51 -14.50 3.11
C HIS A 107 -2.26 -14.27 4.43
N PHE A 108 -3.12 -13.26 4.46
CA PHE A 108 -3.85 -12.81 5.65
C PHE A 108 -5.33 -13.17 5.55
N ASN A 109 -5.86 -13.88 6.53
CA ASN A 109 -7.29 -14.18 6.62
C ASN A 109 -7.96 -13.26 7.65
N LYS A 110 -8.08 -11.97 7.36
CA LYS A 110 -8.56 -10.94 8.31
C LYS A 110 -7.66 -10.90 9.56
N SER A 111 -6.35 -10.81 9.32
CA SER A 111 -5.30 -10.86 10.34
C SER A 111 -4.90 -9.44 10.73
N GLY A 112 -4.91 -9.16 12.03
CA GLY A 112 -4.61 -7.84 12.60
C GLY A 112 -3.18 -7.71 13.11
N PHE A 113 -2.53 -6.60 12.78
CA PHE A 113 -1.21 -6.21 13.26
C PHE A 113 -1.24 -4.78 13.81
N SER A 114 -0.32 -4.48 14.71
CA SER A 114 -0.20 -3.11 15.22
C SER A 114 0.27 -2.19 14.10
N LEU A 115 1.44 -2.45 13.52
CA LEU A 115 2.04 -1.66 12.45
C LEU A 115 2.68 -2.57 11.41
N ILE A 116 2.70 -2.14 10.16
CA ILE A 116 3.39 -2.82 9.06
C ILE A 116 4.25 -1.83 8.32
N HIS A 117 5.55 -2.09 8.28
CA HIS A 117 6.52 -1.28 7.57
C HIS A 117 7.30 -2.17 6.57
N ILE A 118 7.47 -1.66 5.35
CA ILE A 118 8.32 -2.27 4.31
C ILE A 118 9.38 -1.24 3.94
N THR A 119 10.58 -1.37 4.50
CA THR A 119 11.60 -0.30 4.39
C THR A 119 12.97 -0.83 4.01
N ASN A 120 13.93 0.06 3.78
CA ASN A 120 15.34 -0.27 3.66
C ASN A 120 16.16 -0.04 4.95
N ALA A 121 15.53 -0.08 6.15
CA ALA A 121 16.20 0.29 7.40
C ALA A 121 17.47 -0.52 7.74
N LYS A 122 17.69 -1.68 7.10
CA LYS A 122 18.90 -2.50 7.25
C LYS A 122 19.84 -2.44 6.04
N GLY A 123 19.70 -1.41 5.20
CA GLY A 123 20.66 -1.01 4.17
C GLY A 123 20.34 -1.42 2.73
N LYS A 124 19.53 -2.47 2.50
CA LYS A 124 19.09 -2.87 1.16
C LYS A 124 17.63 -2.48 0.91
N GLU A 125 17.28 -2.21 -0.33
CA GLU A 125 15.89 -2.06 -0.77
C GLU A 125 15.06 -3.30 -0.37
N SER A 126 13.83 -3.10 0.08
CA SER A 126 12.87 -4.20 0.22
C SER A 126 12.12 -4.42 -1.08
N LYS A 127 12.06 -5.66 -1.58
CA LYS A 127 11.60 -5.91 -2.95
C LYS A 127 10.80 -7.21 -3.11
N ASN A 128 9.83 -7.21 -4.03
CA ASN A 128 9.02 -8.39 -4.37
C ASN A 128 8.26 -8.93 -3.15
N ILE A 129 7.39 -8.11 -2.58
CA ILE A 129 6.63 -8.44 -1.37
C ILE A 129 5.16 -8.63 -1.74
N ASN A 130 4.63 -9.83 -1.50
CA ASN A 130 3.22 -10.17 -1.76
C ASN A 130 2.48 -10.31 -0.43
N LEU A 131 1.53 -9.40 -0.18
CA LEU A 131 0.66 -9.38 0.99
C LEU A 131 -0.79 -9.67 0.55
N ARG A 132 -1.12 -10.96 0.43
CA ARG A 132 -2.41 -11.43 -0.12
C ARG A 132 -3.48 -11.55 0.95
N GLY A 133 -4.74 -11.54 0.52
CA GLY A 133 -5.91 -11.61 1.41
C GLY A 133 -6.19 -10.29 2.14
N ALA A 134 -6.85 -10.39 3.30
CA ALA A 134 -7.33 -9.24 4.07
C ALA A 134 -6.44 -8.96 5.28
N LEU A 135 -5.66 -7.89 5.19
CA LEU A 135 -4.76 -7.40 6.22
C LEU A 135 -5.41 -6.23 6.97
N ILE A 136 -5.34 -6.27 8.30
CA ILE A 136 -5.83 -5.21 9.19
C ILE A 136 -4.65 -4.61 9.96
N VAL A 137 -4.56 -3.28 9.98
CA VAL A 137 -3.48 -2.56 10.66
C VAL A 137 -4.07 -1.50 11.59
N TYR A 138 -3.60 -1.44 12.84
CA TYR A 138 -4.18 -0.59 13.89
C TYR A 138 -3.43 0.73 14.14
N ASN A 139 -2.20 0.84 13.65
CA ASN A 139 -1.35 2.03 13.79
C ASN A 139 -0.94 2.61 12.43
N ARG A 140 -0.11 1.94 11.62
CA ARG A 140 0.35 2.52 10.34
C ARG A 140 0.74 1.44 9.36
N PHE A 141 0.41 1.67 8.09
CA PHE A 141 1.09 1.02 6.98
C PHE A 141 2.09 2.01 6.38
N GLY A 142 3.35 1.60 6.21
CA GLY A 142 4.42 2.47 5.73
C GLY A 142 5.35 1.77 4.75
N THR A 143 5.74 2.46 3.68
CA THR A 143 6.78 1.98 2.76
C THR A 143 7.87 3.03 2.57
N TYR A 144 9.12 2.63 2.41
CA TYR A 144 10.24 3.55 2.16
C TYR A 144 11.38 2.82 1.44
N ASN A 145 11.86 3.35 0.31
CA ASN A 145 12.88 2.70 -0.52
C ASN A 145 12.60 1.20 -0.74
N SER A 146 11.50 0.94 -1.42
CA SER A 146 10.99 -0.42 -1.62
C SER A 146 10.30 -0.55 -2.97
N SER A 147 10.29 -1.75 -3.55
CA SER A 147 9.67 -1.95 -4.86
C SER A 147 8.93 -3.25 -5.04
N ASN A 148 8.02 -3.26 -6.02
CA ASN A 148 7.24 -4.44 -6.42
C ASN A 148 6.47 -5.04 -5.23
N ILE A 149 5.60 -4.24 -4.64
CA ILE A 149 4.77 -4.63 -3.51
C ILE A 149 3.35 -4.82 -4.00
N ILE A 150 2.71 -5.93 -3.64
CA ILE A 150 1.32 -6.19 -4.00
C ILE A 150 0.50 -6.49 -2.75
N LEU A 151 -0.63 -5.80 -2.59
CA LEU A 151 -1.60 -6.01 -1.54
C LEU A 151 -2.99 -6.26 -2.14
N ASP A 152 -3.72 -7.25 -1.62
CA ASP A 152 -5.12 -7.43 -2.02
C ASP A 152 -6.03 -6.48 -1.21
N THR A 153 -6.09 -6.62 0.11
CA THR A 153 -6.93 -5.76 0.96
C THR A 153 -6.15 -5.26 2.17
N LEU A 154 -6.06 -3.94 2.31
CA LEU A 154 -5.47 -3.24 3.44
C LEU A 154 -6.53 -2.40 4.14
N ILE A 155 -6.85 -2.75 5.39
CA ILE A 155 -7.79 -2.02 6.25
C ILE A 155 -7.01 -1.41 7.41
N LEU A 156 -6.87 -0.09 7.41
CA LEU A 156 -6.31 0.69 8.49
C LEU A 156 -7.44 1.16 9.40
N LYS A 157 -7.38 0.88 10.71
CA LYS A 157 -8.44 1.34 11.61
C LYS A 157 -7.96 1.60 13.03
N SER A 158 -8.47 2.66 13.65
CA SER A 158 -8.15 2.94 15.05
C SER A 158 -8.69 1.86 15.99
N ASN A 159 -7.80 1.34 16.84
CA ASN A 159 -8.14 0.58 18.03
C ASN A 159 -6.94 0.69 18.99
N PRO A 160 -6.96 1.65 19.93
CA PRO A 160 -5.84 1.88 20.84
C PRO A 160 -5.39 0.61 21.60
N ASP A 161 -6.32 -0.25 22.02
CA ASP A 161 -6.00 -1.50 22.73
C ASP A 161 -5.25 -2.54 21.87
N LYS A 162 -5.31 -2.39 20.54
CA LYS A 162 -4.61 -3.26 19.58
C LYS A 162 -3.40 -2.60 18.93
N SER A 163 -3.19 -1.31 19.19
CA SER A 163 -2.00 -0.55 18.81
C SER A 163 -0.98 -0.68 19.93
N LEU A 164 0.25 -1.09 19.62
CA LEU A 164 1.30 -1.20 20.65
C LEU A 164 1.68 0.15 21.27
N GLU A 165 1.35 1.25 20.59
CA GLU A 165 1.58 2.62 21.06
C GLU A 165 0.38 3.20 21.81
N ASN A 166 -0.75 2.48 21.91
CA ASN A 166 -2.03 2.99 22.42
C ASN A 166 -2.54 4.24 21.67
N LEU A 167 -2.19 4.35 20.38
CA LEU A 167 -2.57 5.47 19.53
C LEU A 167 -3.68 5.08 18.55
N ARG A 168 -4.40 6.09 18.08
CA ARG A 168 -5.25 6.00 16.89
C ARG A 168 -4.39 5.72 15.66
N ASN A 169 -5.03 5.24 14.61
CA ASN A 169 -4.38 4.94 13.35
C ASN A 169 -3.75 6.22 12.75
N LYS A 170 -2.59 6.05 12.13
CA LYS A 170 -1.72 7.06 11.54
C LYS A 170 -1.72 7.01 10.01
N GLY A 171 -2.62 6.23 9.42
CA GLY A 171 -2.86 6.18 7.97
C GLY A 171 -1.94 5.26 7.18
N CYS A 172 -2.04 5.40 5.86
CA CYS A 172 -1.21 4.76 4.86
C CYS A 172 -0.18 5.76 4.36
N HIS A 173 1.11 5.48 4.59
CA HIS A 173 2.21 6.35 4.15
C HIS A 173 3.09 5.63 3.14
N ILE A 174 2.89 5.94 1.86
CA ILE A 174 3.72 5.44 0.77
C ILE A 174 4.82 6.47 0.55
N TYR A 175 6.00 6.21 1.12
CA TYR A 175 7.04 7.23 1.24
C TYR A 175 8.10 7.12 0.15
N LYS A 176 9.01 8.10 0.16
CA LYS A 176 10.21 8.26 -0.66
C LYS A 176 10.84 6.94 -1.15
N GLY A 177 11.14 6.89 -2.43
CA GLY A 177 11.80 5.76 -3.08
C GLY A 177 10.92 4.52 -3.26
N THR A 178 9.61 4.60 -2.99
CA THR A 178 8.68 3.49 -3.23
C THR A 178 8.31 3.41 -4.71
N LYS A 179 8.45 2.21 -5.32
CA LYS A 179 8.20 2.00 -6.75
C LYS A 179 7.31 0.79 -7.01
N ASN A 180 6.37 0.89 -7.95
CA ASN A 180 5.55 -0.25 -8.40
C ASN A 180 4.79 -0.94 -7.24
N LEU A 181 4.08 -0.16 -6.43
CA LEU A 181 3.20 -0.69 -5.39
C LEU A 181 1.78 -0.82 -5.94
N LYS A 182 1.13 -1.95 -5.67
CA LYS A 182 -0.25 -2.24 -6.06
C LYS A 182 -1.11 -2.57 -4.86
N ILE A 183 -2.27 -1.93 -4.73
CA ILE A 183 -3.30 -2.26 -3.73
C ILE A 183 -4.63 -2.46 -4.45
N GLU A 184 -5.29 -3.61 -4.29
CA GLU A 184 -6.65 -3.78 -4.85
C GLU A 184 -7.69 -3.00 -4.03
N TYR A 185 -7.62 -3.04 -2.69
CA TYR A 185 -8.54 -2.29 -1.83
C TYR A 185 -7.83 -1.70 -0.62
N LEU A 186 -7.89 -0.37 -0.47
CA LEU A 186 -7.41 0.40 0.68
C LEU A 186 -8.60 1.04 1.39
N GLU A 187 -8.78 0.71 2.66
CA GLU A 187 -9.75 1.36 3.54
C GLU A 187 -9.04 2.00 4.73
N VAL A 188 -9.32 3.28 4.99
CA VAL A 188 -8.86 3.98 6.19
C VAL A 188 -10.06 4.41 7.03
N ASN A 189 -10.21 3.72 8.16
CA ASN A 189 -11.25 3.92 9.15
C ASN A 189 -10.65 4.65 10.33
N ASP A 190 -10.62 5.97 10.23
CA ASP A 190 -10.02 6.90 11.18
C ASP A 190 -8.51 7.13 10.98
N LEU A 191 -8.11 8.40 11.00
CA LEU A 191 -6.73 8.85 11.17
C LEU A 191 -6.71 9.88 12.30
N GLY A 192 -5.84 9.69 13.29
CA GLY A 192 -5.75 10.54 14.46
C GLY A 192 -4.81 11.75 14.34
N SER A 193 -5.11 12.76 15.15
CA SER A 193 -4.40 14.02 15.39
C SER A 193 -4.38 14.37 16.90
N GLY A 194 -4.00 15.62 17.26
CA GLY A 194 -4.11 16.15 18.63
C GLY A 194 -2.94 15.85 19.57
N SER A 195 -1.78 15.43 19.06
CA SER A 195 -0.54 15.35 19.84
C SER A 195 0.71 15.27 18.96
N LYS A 196 1.88 15.50 19.57
CA LYS A 196 3.20 15.29 18.97
C LYS A 196 3.42 13.90 18.36
N ASP A 197 2.71 12.87 18.83
CA ASP A 197 2.81 11.52 18.28
C ASP A 197 2.20 11.41 16.86
N TYR A 198 1.38 12.38 16.49
CA TYR A 198 0.75 12.52 15.18
C TYR A 198 1.41 13.59 14.31
N ARG A 199 2.48 14.25 14.75
CA ARG A 199 3.06 15.43 14.06
C ARG A 199 3.40 15.21 12.57
N THR A 200 3.74 13.98 12.18
CA THR A 200 4.08 13.58 10.80
C THR A 200 2.94 12.87 10.05
N ASN A 201 1.71 12.93 10.55
CA ASN A 201 0.55 12.32 9.90
C ASN A 201 -0.17 13.35 9.05
N HIS A 202 0.09 13.45 7.75
CA HIS A 202 -0.54 14.52 6.98
C HIS A 202 -1.89 14.14 6.38
N ALA A 203 -2.06 12.90 5.93
CA ALA A 203 -3.26 12.44 5.26
C ALA A 203 -3.58 10.98 5.59
N ALA A 204 -4.85 10.57 5.43
CA ALA A 204 -5.24 9.17 5.61
C ALA A 204 -4.56 8.26 4.59
N LEU A 205 -4.42 8.73 3.35
CA LEU A 205 -3.45 8.24 2.38
C LEU A 205 -2.47 9.36 2.01
N ALA A 206 -1.20 9.19 2.37
CA ALA A 206 -0.10 10.07 1.99
C ALA A 206 0.85 9.34 1.03
N ILE A 207 1.06 9.92 -0.16
CA ILE A 207 2.04 9.46 -1.16
C ILE A 207 3.02 10.61 -1.39
N ASP A 208 4.17 10.57 -0.72
CA ASP A 208 5.12 11.69 -0.70
C ASP A 208 6.58 11.27 -0.53
N GLY A 209 7.52 12.17 -0.80
CA GLY A 209 8.93 11.83 -0.68
C GLY A 209 9.98 12.81 -1.19
N GLN A 210 9.68 14.11 -1.23
CA GLN A 210 10.53 15.24 -1.67
C GLN A 210 11.91 14.85 -2.23
N GLY A 211 12.04 15.00 -3.55
CA GLY A 211 13.27 14.73 -4.31
C GLY A 211 13.45 13.28 -4.77
N ASP A 212 12.71 12.32 -4.20
CA ASP A 212 12.61 10.94 -4.71
C ASP A 212 11.20 10.41 -4.43
N ASN A 213 10.22 11.14 -4.95
CA ASN A 213 8.80 10.84 -4.78
C ASN A 213 8.45 9.43 -5.30
N PRO A 214 7.41 8.78 -4.75
CA PRO A 214 6.96 7.49 -5.22
C PRO A 214 6.66 7.48 -6.73
N VAL A 215 6.82 6.31 -7.37
CA VAL A 215 6.55 6.12 -8.81
C VAL A 215 5.76 4.84 -9.04
N GLY A 216 4.77 4.86 -9.95
CA GLY A 216 4.06 3.64 -10.34
C GLY A 216 3.15 3.08 -9.24
N ILE A 217 2.57 3.94 -8.41
CA ILE A 217 1.62 3.53 -7.36
C ILE A 217 0.25 3.32 -7.98
N ASN A 218 -0.25 2.08 -7.90
CA ASN A 218 -1.53 1.69 -8.48
C ASN A 218 -2.48 1.23 -7.38
N ILE A 219 -3.60 1.92 -7.20
CA ILE A 219 -4.61 1.53 -6.21
C ILE A 219 -5.96 1.43 -6.92
N LYS A 220 -6.61 0.27 -6.85
CA LYS A 220 -7.90 0.13 -7.52
C LYS A 220 -9.00 0.87 -6.75
N ASP A 221 -9.15 0.60 -5.47
CA ASP A 221 -10.16 1.24 -4.65
C ASP A 221 -9.56 1.84 -3.37
N VAL A 222 -9.75 3.15 -3.18
CA VAL A 222 -9.43 3.89 -1.95
C VAL A 222 -10.72 4.37 -1.31
N LEU A 223 -10.94 4.01 -0.05
CA LEU A 223 -12.03 4.49 0.77
C LEU A 223 -11.50 5.12 2.07
N ILE A 224 -11.65 6.42 2.19
CA ILE A 224 -11.37 7.16 3.41
C ILE A 224 -12.70 7.41 4.12
N ARG A 225 -12.96 6.67 5.21
CA ARG A 225 -14.17 6.88 6.03
C ARG A 225 -14.06 8.15 6.86
N SER A 226 -12.88 8.40 7.41
CA SER A 226 -12.61 9.54 8.29
C SER A 226 -11.12 9.81 8.40
N SER A 227 -10.77 11.08 8.39
CA SER A 227 -9.43 11.58 8.66
C SER A 227 -9.53 12.85 9.49
N ASP A 228 -8.76 12.95 10.58
CA ASP A 228 -8.65 14.21 11.29
C ASP A 228 -8.00 15.30 10.43
N ARG A 229 -7.17 14.90 9.45
CA ARG A 229 -6.39 15.79 8.58
C ARG A 229 -6.83 15.64 7.12
N HIS A 230 -5.91 15.72 6.16
CA HIS A 230 -6.26 15.51 4.76
C HIS A 230 -6.85 14.12 4.54
N GLY A 231 -7.80 13.99 3.62
CA GLY A 231 -8.26 12.69 3.17
C GLY A 231 -7.14 11.97 2.42
N VAL A 232 -6.67 12.60 1.34
CA VAL A 232 -5.64 12.05 0.46
C VAL A 232 -4.67 13.15 0.04
N TYR A 233 -3.36 12.90 0.20
CA TYR A 233 -2.28 13.75 -0.30
C TYR A 233 -1.40 12.94 -1.25
N ILE A 234 -1.18 13.43 -2.48
CA ILE A 234 -0.45 12.69 -3.51
C ILE A 234 0.55 13.59 -4.22
N THR A 235 1.77 13.07 -4.33
CA THR A 235 2.86 13.54 -5.18
C THR A 235 3.46 12.37 -5.96
N GLY A 236 4.32 12.65 -6.93
CA GLY A 236 5.07 11.61 -7.63
C GLY A 236 4.66 11.46 -9.10
N SER A 237 4.84 10.27 -9.65
CA SER A 237 4.64 10.06 -11.08
C SER A 237 4.11 8.68 -11.45
N ASP A 238 3.43 8.61 -12.59
CA ASP A 238 2.91 7.36 -13.17
C ASP A 238 1.95 6.62 -12.22
N HIS A 239 1.17 7.36 -11.43
CA HIS A 239 0.19 6.77 -10.52
C HIS A 239 -1.12 6.50 -11.24
N VAL A 240 -1.77 5.38 -10.91
CA VAL A 240 -3.12 5.08 -11.38
C VAL A 240 -3.99 4.74 -10.18
N ILE A 241 -5.03 5.54 -9.96
CA ILE A 241 -6.03 5.24 -8.92
C ILE A 241 -7.42 5.16 -9.56
N ASP A 242 -8.04 3.99 -9.52
CA ASP A 242 -9.31 3.80 -10.22
C ASP A 242 -10.44 4.51 -9.48
N ASN A 243 -10.60 4.29 -8.18
CA ASN A 243 -11.64 4.92 -7.39
C ASN A 243 -11.08 5.51 -6.10
N ILE A 244 -11.34 6.80 -5.88
CA ILE A 244 -11.08 7.51 -4.62
C ILE A 244 -12.43 7.95 -4.06
N VAL A 245 -12.78 7.48 -2.87
CA VAL A 245 -13.95 7.94 -2.12
C VAL A 245 -13.49 8.49 -0.78
N VAL A 246 -13.77 9.76 -0.53
CA VAL A 246 -13.51 10.42 0.75
C VAL A 246 -14.83 10.83 1.38
N GLU A 247 -15.20 10.21 2.50
CA GLU A 247 -16.46 10.46 3.20
C GLU A 247 -16.35 11.60 4.21
N LYS A 248 -15.26 11.61 4.99
CA LYS A 248 -14.98 12.66 5.99
C LYS A 248 -13.48 12.92 6.08
N TYR A 249 -13.12 14.19 6.22
CA TYR A 249 -11.75 14.67 6.37
C TYR A 249 -11.78 15.98 7.17
N ALA A 250 -10.62 16.49 7.61
CA ALA A 250 -10.55 17.68 8.47
C ALA A 250 -11.44 17.57 9.74
N GLN A 251 -11.49 16.37 10.32
CA GLN A 251 -12.30 16.10 11.53
C GLN A 251 -11.62 16.54 12.83
N GLY A 252 -10.30 16.74 12.79
CA GLY A 252 -9.49 17.10 13.95
C GLY A 252 -8.71 18.38 13.67
N ASP A 253 -7.51 18.47 14.26
CA ASP A 253 -6.68 19.66 14.24
C ASP A 253 -5.35 19.47 13.50
N THR A 254 -4.71 20.60 13.30
CA THR A 254 -3.35 20.72 12.78
C THR A 254 -2.32 20.98 13.88
N GLU A 255 -2.70 20.75 15.15
CA GLU A 255 -1.80 20.92 16.28
C GLU A 255 -0.59 19.98 16.12
N ASP A 256 0.58 20.51 16.46
CA ASP A 256 1.88 19.85 16.33
C ASP A 256 2.23 19.38 14.89
N MET A 257 1.46 19.69 13.85
CA MET A 257 1.82 19.32 12.48
C MET A 257 3.18 19.90 12.12
N VAL A 258 4.07 19.05 11.60
CA VAL A 258 5.31 19.52 10.96
C VAL A 258 5.09 19.67 9.46
N GLY A 259 6.03 20.36 8.81
CA GLY A 259 6.02 20.55 7.36
C GLY A 259 5.83 19.24 6.60
N MET A 260 5.01 19.30 5.56
CA MET A 260 4.71 18.18 4.68
C MET A 260 5.66 18.21 3.48
N GLN A 261 6.04 17.03 2.99
CA GLN A 261 6.95 16.96 1.83
C GLN A 261 6.32 17.64 0.62
N ASP A 262 7.14 18.37 -0.14
CA ASP A 262 6.74 19.09 -1.35
C ASP A 262 5.73 20.23 -1.18
N ALA A 263 5.41 20.61 0.07
CA ALA A 263 4.49 21.71 0.40
C ALA A 263 5.14 22.73 1.35
N THR A 264 4.63 23.96 1.36
CA THR A 264 4.97 24.93 2.40
C THR A 264 4.28 24.55 3.73
N MET A 265 4.75 25.11 4.84
CA MET A 265 4.12 24.87 6.14
C MET A 265 2.68 25.38 6.15
N ASP A 266 2.44 26.60 5.66
CA ASP A 266 1.12 27.22 5.65
C ASP A 266 0.14 26.39 4.80
N ASP A 267 0.62 25.90 3.65
CA ASP A 267 -0.16 25.02 2.78
C ASP A 267 -0.52 23.69 3.43
N ALA A 268 0.39 23.11 4.21
CA ALA A 268 0.18 21.85 4.92
C ALA A 268 -0.89 21.94 6.01
N LEU A 269 -1.19 23.14 6.50
CA LEU A 269 -2.24 23.39 7.51
C LEU A 269 -3.63 23.58 6.88
N VAL A 270 -3.72 23.75 5.56
CA VAL A 270 -4.99 23.93 4.83
C VAL A 270 -5.53 22.58 4.40
N LEU A 271 -6.32 21.96 5.28
CA LEU A 271 -6.81 20.59 5.12
C LEU A 271 -7.77 20.42 3.92
N SER A 272 -7.67 19.27 3.25
CA SER A 272 -8.49 18.97 2.07
C SER A 272 -8.86 17.50 1.92
N GLY A 273 -9.93 17.23 1.16
CA GLY A 273 -10.36 15.87 0.83
C GLY A 273 -9.36 15.17 -0.07
N LEU A 274 -8.96 15.83 -1.16
CA LEU A 274 -7.88 15.41 -2.05
C LEU A 274 -6.95 16.58 -2.34
N TRP A 275 -5.64 16.38 -2.15
CA TRP A 275 -4.60 17.29 -2.61
C TRP A 275 -3.65 16.59 -3.58
N VAL A 276 -3.61 17.11 -4.81
CA VAL A 276 -2.72 16.67 -5.87
C VAL A 276 -1.61 17.71 -6.02
N ASN A 277 -0.37 17.32 -5.74
CA ASN A 277 0.78 18.23 -5.77
C ASN A 277 1.96 17.59 -6.48
N ARG A 278 2.62 18.29 -7.43
CA ARG A 278 3.75 17.77 -8.21
C ARG A 278 3.53 16.38 -8.81
N CYS A 279 2.28 16.05 -9.14
CA CYS A 279 1.94 14.79 -9.79
C CYS A 279 2.19 14.89 -11.29
N ASN A 280 2.86 13.91 -11.87
CA ASN A 280 3.20 13.91 -13.30
C ASN A 280 2.79 12.59 -13.95
N ASN A 281 2.06 12.67 -15.05
CA ASN A 281 1.57 11.50 -15.79
C ASN A 281 0.73 10.54 -14.92
N CYS A 282 -0.08 11.10 -14.02
CA CYS A 282 -0.98 10.32 -13.16
C CYS A 282 -2.39 10.26 -13.75
N ASN A 283 -3.15 9.20 -13.44
CA ASN A 283 -4.56 9.07 -13.82
C ASN A 283 -5.43 8.63 -12.64
N PHE A 284 -6.46 9.42 -12.34
CA PHE A 284 -7.46 9.15 -11.32
C PHE A 284 -8.83 9.00 -12.00
N LYS A 285 -9.40 7.79 -12.07
CA LYS A 285 -10.60 7.56 -12.91
C LYS A 285 -11.87 8.14 -12.27
N ASN A 286 -12.15 7.80 -11.03
CA ASN A 286 -13.33 8.30 -10.31
C ASN A 286 -12.91 8.84 -8.95
N VAL A 287 -13.17 10.13 -8.73
CA VAL A 287 -12.91 10.81 -7.46
C VAL A 287 -14.25 11.32 -6.93
N LYS A 288 -14.61 10.89 -5.73
CA LYS A 288 -15.81 11.33 -5.02
C LYS A 288 -15.42 11.87 -3.65
N ILE A 289 -15.79 13.12 -3.38
CA ILE A 289 -15.46 13.79 -2.11
C ILE A 289 -16.75 14.32 -1.51
N SER A 290 -17.02 13.90 -0.27
CA SER A 290 -18.13 14.36 0.55
C SER A 290 -17.65 15.43 1.52
N THR A 291 -18.29 16.59 1.48
CA THR A 291 -18.00 17.75 2.33
C THR A 291 -19.01 17.94 3.45
N LYS A 292 -20.17 17.25 3.40
CA LYS A 292 -21.24 17.33 4.42
C LYS A 292 -20.77 17.26 5.88
N TYR A 293 -19.68 16.55 6.15
CA TYR A 293 -19.14 16.38 7.49
C TYR A 293 -17.74 16.99 7.66
N SER A 294 -17.23 17.72 6.67
CA SER A 294 -15.84 18.17 6.58
C SER A 294 -15.75 19.70 6.50
N GLU A 295 -16.52 20.41 7.35
CA GLU A 295 -16.72 21.86 7.29
C GLU A 295 -15.42 22.68 7.42
N ASN A 296 -14.38 22.10 8.03
CA ASN A 296 -13.08 22.75 8.27
C ASN A 296 -12.06 22.54 7.14
N GLY A 297 -12.44 21.90 6.03
CA GLY A 297 -11.51 21.59 4.95
C GLY A 297 -12.11 21.74 3.57
N PHE A 298 -11.24 21.96 2.60
CA PHE A 298 -11.62 22.11 1.19
C PHE A 298 -11.82 20.76 0.52
N PRO A 299 -12.77 20.59 -0.41
CA PRO A 299 -12.91 19.32 -1.11
C PRO A 299 -11.64 18.97 -1.89
N LEU A 300 -11.03 19.94 -2.56
CA LEU A 300 -9.96 19.71 -3.52
C LEU A 300 -8.87 20.79 -3.39
N LYS A 301 -7.61 20.39 -3.56
CA LYS A 301 -6.47 21.27 -3.78
C LYS A 301 -5.64 20.74 -4.96
N LEU A 302 -5.51 21.52 -6.02
CA LEU A 302 -4.77 21.16 -7.23
C LEU A 302 -3.58 22.09 -7.36
N ASP A 303 -2.38 21.54 -7.28
CA ASP A 303 -1.13 22.31 -7.21
C ASP A 303 -0.31 22.18 -8.51
N GLU A 304 0.91 22.70 -8.49
CA GLU A 304 1.83 22.68 -9.62
C GLU A 304 2.24 21.27 -10.08
N GLY A 305 2.66 21.17 -11.35
CA GLY A 305 3.27 19.97 -11.90
C GLY A 305 4.09 20.27 -13.16
N LYS A 306 4.69 19.24 -13.76
CA LYS A 306 5.51 19.42 -14.96
C LYS A 306 4.62 19.64 -16.17
N VAL A 307 4.85 20.76 -16.86
CA VAL A 307 4.26 21.08 -18.16
C VAL A 307 4.56 19.93 -19.13
N GLY A 308 3.53 19.42 -19.82
CA GLY A 308 3.63 18.31 -20.76
C GLY A 308 3.50 16.91 -20.15
N MET A 309 3.36 16.78 -18.83
CA MET A 309 3.12 15.50 -18.14
C MET A 309 1.81 15.56 -17.35
N PRO A 310 0.64 15.65 -18.02
CA PRO A 310 -0.61 15.95 -17.35
C PRO A 310 -1.00 14.90 -16.31
N THR A 311 -1.61 15.36 -15.22
CA THR A 311 -2.34 14.49 -14.28
C THR A 311 -3.81 14.58 -14.59
N ILE A 312 -4.47 13.45 -14.85
CA ILE A 312 -5.86 13.42 -15.30
C ILE A 312 -6.76 12.95 -14.17
N ILE A 313 -7.83 13.71 -13.90
CA ILE A 313 -9.00 13.24 -13.14
C ILE A 313 -10.12 13.03 -14.16
N GLU A 314 -10.50 11.77 -14.43
CA GLU A 314 -11.50 11.49 -15.47
C GLU A 314 -12.91 11.91 -15.02
N ASN A 315 -13.31 11.54 -13.81
CA ASN A 315 -14.60 11.90 -13.23
C ASN A 315 -14.41 12.42 -11.80
N LEU A 316 -14.85 13.65 -11.55
CA LEU A 316 -14.89 14.27 -10.24
C LEU A 316 -16.36 14.49 -9.83
N GLU A 317 -16.75 13.94 -8.68
CA GLU A 317 -18.05 14.15 -8.04
C GLU A 317 -17.87 14.83 -6.69
N LEU A 318 -18.50 15.98 -6.51
CA LEU A 318 -18.51 16.76 -5.27
C LEU A 318 -19.96 16.94 -4.80
N ASP A 319 -20.21 16.95 -3.50
CA ASP A 319 -21.52 17.24 -2.92
C ASP A 319 -21.79 18.73 -2.69
N ILE A 320 -20.83 19.59 -3.01
CA ILE A 320 -20.97 21.04 -3.05
C ILE A 320 -20.52 21.60 -4.39
N LYS A 321 -21.10 22.73 -4.79
CA LYS A 321 -20.57 23.51 -5.91
C LYS A 321 -19.19 24.01 -5.53
N TYR A 322 -18.19 23.50 -6.22
CA TYR A 322 -16.81 23.97 -6.08
C TYR A 322 -16.70 25.37 -6.69
N GLN A 323 -16.65 26.36 -5.82
CA GLN A 323 -16.36 27.75 -6.13
C GLN A 323 -15.32 28.21 -5.11
N ASP A 324 -14.06 27.81 -5.31
CA ASP A 324 -13.03 28.27 -4.39
C ASP A 324 -12.53 29.66 -4.80
N SER A 325 -12.37 30.53 -3.82
CA SER A 325 -11.56 31.75 -3.92
C SER A 325 -10.06 31.45 -3.79
N LEU A 326 -9.72 30.25 -3.32
CA LEU A 326 -8.36 29.70 -3.24
C LEU A 326 -8.00 28.84 -4.45
N ILE A 327 -8.81 28.85 -5.53
CA ILE A 327 -8.34 28.44 -6.85
C ILE A 327 -7.37 29.51 -7.34
N VAL A 328 -6.20 29.57 -6.74
CA VAL A 328 -5.00 29.74 -7.53
C VAL A 328 -4.88 28.40 -8.23
N ASP A 329 -5.56 28.25 -9.38
CA ASP A 329 -5.10 27.30 -10.39
C ASP A 329 -3.68 27.78 -10.63
N ASP A 330 -2.71 27.15 -9.96
CA ASP A 330 -1.32 27.53 -10.16
C ASP A 330 -1.14 27.59 -11.68
N VAL A 331 -0.58 28.68 -12.21
CA VAL A 331 -0.39 28.80 -13.66
C VAL A 331 0.43 27.62 -14.21
N LEU A 332 1.13 26.92 -13.31
CA LEU A 332 1.91 25.72 -13.52
C LEU A 332 1.18 24.42 -13.18
N THR A 333 -0.12 24.43 -12.84
CA THR A 333 -0.87 23.20 -12.65
C THR A 333 -0.95 22.42 -13.97
N ASN A 334 -0.65 21.14 -13.88
CA ASN A 334 -0.76 20.20 -14.99
C ASN A 334 -1.98 19.26 -14.82
N VAL A 335 -2.88 19.58 -13.89
CA VAL A 335 -4.04 18.73 -13.58
C VAL A 335 -5.20 19.07 -14.52
N ILE A 336 -5.80 18.05 -15.11
CA ILE A 336 -6.94 18.17 -16.03
C ILE A 336 -8.12 17.36 -15.48
N VAL A 337 -9.20 18.04 -15.15
CA VAL A 337 -10.49 17.40 -14.80
C VAL A 337 -11.35 17.27 -16.05
N LYS A 338 -11.61 16.04 -16.52
CA LYS A 338 -12.38 15.82 -17.75
C LYS A 338 -13.89 15.96 -17.56
N LYS A 339 -14.41 15.51 -16.41
CA LYS A 339 -15.84 15.57 -16.10
C LYS A 339 -16.05 15.94 -14.64
N LEU A 340 -16.81 17.01 -14.42
CA LEU A 340 -17.23 17.46 -13.10
C LEU A 340 -18.74 17.26 -12.92
N LYS A 341 -19.13 16.66 -11.80
CA LYS A 341 -20.52 16.51 -11.39
C LYS A 341 -20.69 17.04 -9.97
N TYR A 342 -21.83 17.66 -9.73
CA TYR A 342 -22.27 18.01 -8.39
C TYR A 342 -23.42 17.09 -8.01
N LYS A 343 -23.38 16.56 -6.79
CA LYS A 343 -24.50 15.82 -6.23
C LYS A 343 -25.50 16.84 -5.68
N GLU A 344 -26.68 16.91 -6.31
CA GLU A 344 -27.80 17.75 -5.87
C GLU A 344 -28.36 17.34 -4.52
#